data_AF-A0A965GLM6-F1
#
_entry.id   AF-A0A965GLM6-F1
#
_cell.length_a   1.000
_cell.length_b   1.000
_cell.length_c   1.000
_cell.angle_alpha   90.00
_cell.angle_beta   90.00
_cell.angle_gamma   90.00
#
_symmetry.space_group_name_H-M   'P 1'
#
loop_
_entity.id
_entity.type
_entity.pdbx_description
1 polymer ?
#
loop_
_entity_poly.entity_id
_entity_poly.type
_entity_poly.pdbx_seq_one_letter_code
_entity_poly.pdbx_strand_id
1 'polypeptide(L)' 'MSNSHPIGLNARPGYSAQVAKIDDAHIQMVVDVEPLNGNPGSRHTFNLTMLPGQDMAELCRTAYPIAFEGSEL' A
#
# COMPACT_ATOMS: atom_id res chain seq x y z
N MET A 1 -9.06 -16.13 -10.46
CA MET A 1 -8.44 -16.18 -9.12
C MET A 1 -7.57 -14.95 -9.01
N SER A 2 -8.00 -13.93 -8.28
CA SER A 2 -7.19 -12.72 -8.08
C SER A 2 -6.10 -13.04 -7.07
N ASN A 3 -4.87 -13.28 -7.54
CA ASN A 3 -3.74 -13.49 -6.65
C ASN A 3 -3.33 -12.14 -6.04
N SER A 4 -3.92 -11.81 -4.89
CA SER A 4 -3.42 -10.77 -4.00
C SER A 4 -2.10 -11.25 -3.42
N HIS A 5 -0.98 -10.97 -4.10
CA HIS A 5 0.33 -11.21 -3.51
C HIS A 5 0.57 -10.08 -2.50
N PRO A 6 0.74 -10.37 -1.20
CA PRO A 6 1.17 -9.36 -0.24
C PRO A 6 2.57 -8.93 -0.65
N ILE A 7 2.66 -7.88 -1.47
CA ILE A 7 3.93 -7.25 -1.77
C ILE A 7 4.34 -6.63 -0.46
N GLY A 8 5.37 -7.22 0.17
CA GLY A 8 5.89 -6.88 1.49
C GLY A 8 6.49 -5.48 1.50
N LEU A 9 5.66 -4.47 1.28
CA LEU A 9 5.97 -3.10 1.56
C LEU A 9 5.97 -2.96 3.09
N ASN A 10 7.16 -2.83 3.66
CA ASN A 10 7.32 -2.54 5.09
C ASN A 10 6.73 -1.16 5.36
N ALA A 11 5.45 -1.13 5.73
CA ALA A 11 4.81 0.04 6.27
C ALA A 11 5.32 0.28 7.69
N ARG A 12 5.34 1.54 8.11
CA ARG A 12 5.74 1.93 9.46
C ARG A 12 4.81 1.27 10.52
N PRO A 13 5.27 1.06 11.76
CA PRO A 13 4.44 0.52 12.83
C PRO A 13 3.12 1.30 12.98
N GLY A 14 2.01 0.58 13.14
CA GLY A 14 0.66 1.15 13.14
C GLY A 14 0.04 1.30 11.75
N TYR A 15 0.72 0.88 10.68
CA TYR A 15 0.21 0.86 9.31
C TYR A 15 0.43 -0.52 8.71
N SER A 16 -0.57 -1.01 7.99
CA SER A 16 -0.52 -2.26 7.24
C SER A 16 -0.99 -1.98 5.82
N ALA A 17 -0.11 -2.18 4.83
CA ALA A 17 -0.45 -2.01 3.42
C ALA A 17 -0.61 -3.38 2.75
N GLN A 18 -1.73 -3.55 2.04
CA GLN A 18 -2.01 -4.70 1.19
C GLN A 18 -2.11 -4.21 -0.25
N VAL A 19 -1.38 -4.84 -1.16
CA VAL A 19 -1.42 -4.49 -2.58
C VAL A 19 -1.94 -5.68 -3.36
N ALA A 20 -2.93 -5.44 -4.20
CA ALA A 20 -3.51 -6.42 -5.11
C ALA A 20 -3.32 -5.93 -6.54
N LYS A 21 -2.65 -6.73 -7.37
CA LYS A 21 -2.57 -6.48 -8.81
C LYS A 21 -3.88 -6.93 -9.45
N ILE A 22 -4.59 -6.01 -10.11
CA ILE A 22 -5.86 -6.30 -10.79
C ILE A 22 -5.57 -6.77 -12.21
N ASP A 23 -4.70 -6.05 -12.92
CA ASP A 23 -4.15 -6.41 -14.22
C ASP A 23 -2.73 -5.82 -14.40
N ASP A 24 -2.15 -5.87 -15.59
CA ASP A 24 -0.79 -5.38 -15.86
C ASP A 24 -0.60 -3.88 -15.69
N ALA A 25 -1.67 -3.09 -15.80
CA ALA A 25 -1.64 -1.63 -15.65
C ALA A 25 -2.37 -1.15 -14.39
N HIS A 26 -3.25 -1.95 -13.78
CA HIS A 26 -4.05 -1.53 -12.63
C HIS A 26 -3.71 -2.31 -11.38
N ILE A 27 -3.42 -1.56 -10.31
CA ILE A 27 -3.20 -2.09 -8.98
C ILE A 27 -4.13 -1.41 -7.99
N GLN A 28 -4.53 -2.15 -6.96
CA GLN A 28 -5.27 -1.63 -5.83
C GLN A 28 -4.41 -1.78 -4.59
N MET A 29 -4.18 -0.67 -3.89
CA MET A 29 -3.51 -0.65 -2.60
C MET A 29 -4.52 -0.32 -1.52
N VAL A 30 -4.57 -1.12 -0.46
CA VAL A 30 -5.38 -0.89 0.74
C VAL A 30 -4.43 -0.67 1.90
N VAL A 31 -4.53 0.46 2.58
CA VAL A 31 -3.75 0.78 3.77
C VAL A 31 -4.68 0.80 4.96
N ASP A 32 -4.47 -0.11 5.88
CA ASP A 32 -5.11 -0.14 7.20
C ASP A 32 -4.19 0.58 8.19
N VAL A 33 -4.75 1.55 8.90
CA VAL A 33 -4.11 2.27 10.00
C VAL A 33 -4.65 1.68 11.28
N GLU A 34 -3.74 1.15 12.10
CA GLU A 34 -4.12 0.56 13.39
C GLU A 34 -4.69 1.64 14.32
N PRO A 35 -5.73 1.31 15.09
CA PRO A 35 -6.26 2.22 16.10
C PRO A 35 -5.20 2.51 17.16
N LEU A 36 -4.84 3.79 17.33
CA LEU A 36 -3.92 4.25 18.37
C LEU A 36 -4.63 5.26 19.28
N ASN A 37 -4.45 5.13 20.59
CA ASN A 37 -4.92 6.09 21.61
C ASN A 37 -6.40 6.49 21.50
N GLY A 38 -7.29 5.53 21.26
CA GLY A 38 -8.75 5.76 21.21
C GLY A 38 -9.26 6.33 19.89
N ASN A 39 -8.40 6.50 18.88
CA ASN A 39 -8.83 6.82 17.52
C ASN A 39 -9.25 5.53 16.81
N PRO A 40 -10.46 5.42 16.23
CA PRO A 40 -10.81 4.28 15.40
C PRO A 40 -9.83 4.19 14.24
N GLY A 41 -9.26 3.00 14.04
CA GLY A 41 -8.37 2.73 12.91
C GLY A 41 -9.04 3.14 11.60
N SER A 42 -8.23 3.50 10.60
CA SER A 42 -8.73 4.01 9.33
C SER A 42 -8.28 3.11 8.19
N ARG A 43 -9.15 2.88 7.21
CA ARG A 43 -8.81 2.13 6.00
C ARG A 43 -8.83 3.08 4.81
N HIS A 44 -7.74 3.13 4.07
CA HIS A 44 -7.60 3.92 2.85
C HIS A 44 -7.40 3.00 1.66
N THR A 45 -8.23 3.16 0.62
CA THR A 45 -8.10 2.39 -0.62
C THR A 45 -7.66 3.31 -1.75
N PHE A 46 -6.62 2.91 -2.46
CA PHE A 46 -6.03 3.61 -3.59
C PHE A 46 -6.09 2.72 -4.82
N ASN A 47 -6.66 3.22 -5.90
CA ASN A 47 -6.59 2.58 -7.21
C ASN A 47 -5.48 3.30 -7.99
N LEU A 48 -4.40 2.59 -8.29
CA LEU A 48 -3.22 3.15 -8.94
C LEU A 48 -3.06 2.54 -10.32
N THR A 49 -2.63 3.35 -11.27
CA THR A 49 -2.27 2.90 -12.61
C THR A 49 -0.75 2.84 -12.71
N MET A 50 -0.22 1.66 -13.02
CA MET A 50 1.18 1.38 -13.22
C MET A 50 1.54 1.53 -14.70
N LEU A 51 2.61 2.28 -14.98
CA LEU A 51 3.18 2.34 -16.31
C LEU A 51 4.05 1.09 -16.59
N PRO A 52 4.22 0.68 -17.86
CA PRO A 52 5.05 -0.46 -18.20
C PRO A 52 6.50 -0.25 -17.74
N GLY A 53 7.01 -1.18 -16.93
CA GLY A 53 8.35 -1.12 -16.35
C GLY A 53 8.47 -0.29 -15.07
N GLN A 54 7.37 0.29 -14.58
CA GLN A 54 7.37 1.04 -13.33
C GLN A 54 7.43 0.10 -12.12
N ASP A 55 8.20 0.48 -11.10
CA ASP A 55 8.28 -0.28 -9.87
C ASP A 55 7.01 -0.10 -9.04
N MET A 56 6.41 -1.23 -8.66
CA MET A 56 5.17 -1.24 -7.89
C MET A 56 5.36 -0.71 -6.47
N ALA A 57 6.51 -1.00 -5.85
CA ALA A 57 6.78 -0.53 -4.51
C ALA A 57 6.95 1.00 -4.49
N GLU A 58 7.64 1.56 -5.48
CA GLU A 58 7.78 3.01 -5.66
C GLU A 58 6.43 3.68 -5.92
N LEU A 59 5.58 3.08 -6.75
CA LEU A 59 4.22 3.58 -7.00
C LEU A 59 3.38 3.63 -5.72
N CYS A 60 3.39 2.56 -4.93
CA CYS A 60 2.68 2.51 -3.64
C CYS A 60 3.23 3.52 -2.63
N ARG A 61 4.57 3.67 -2.54
CA ARG A 61 5.22 4.67 -1.69
C ARG A 61 4.85 6.09 -2.10
N THR A 62 4.78 6.37 -3.40
CA THR A 62 4.38 7.68 -3.93
C THR A 62 2.91 7.97 -3.67
N ALA A 63 2.05 6.95 -3.75
CA ALA A 63 0.62 7.11 -3.51
C ALA A 63 0.26 7.40 -2.05
N TYR A 64 1.00 6.82 -1.10
CA TYR A 64 0.74 7.03 0.32
C TYR A 64 2.05 7.10 1.14
N PRO A 65 2.84 8.17 0.98
CA PRO A 65 4.17 8.27 1.57
C PRO A 65 4.14 8.14 3.09
N ILE A 66 3.09 8.63 3.75
CA ILE A 66 2.97 8.63 5.21
C ILE A 66 3.04 7.22 5.81
N ALA A 67 2.55 6.17 5.13
CA ALA A 67 2.69 4.80 5.65
C ALA A 67 4.09 4.22 5.47
N PHE A 68 4.93 4.81 4.61
CA PHE A 68 6.24 4.28 4.25
C PHE A 68 7.39 5.24 4.59
N GLU A 69 7.09 6.45 5.06
CA GLU A 69 8.04 7.45 5.52
C GLU A 69 8.70 6.98 6.82
N GLY A 70 10.03 6.87 6.81
CA GLY A 70 10.81 6.33 7.93
C GLY A 70 10.99 4.82 7.95
N SER A 71 10.42 4.08 6.98
CA SER A 71 10.82 2.69 6.71
C SER A 71 12.15 2.70 5.95
N GLU A 72 13.25 2.91 6.67
CA GLU A 72 14.60 2.68 6.11
C GLU A 72 14.72 1.20 5.68
N LEU A 73 15.37 0.98 4.54
CA LEU A 73 15.59 -0.32 3.89
C LEU A 73 16.23 -1.37 4.80
#